data_AF-A0A846XKQ2-F1
#
_entry.id   AF-A0A846XKQ2-F1
#
_cell.length_a   1.000
_cell.length_b   1.000
_cell.length_c   1.000
_cell.angle_alpha   90.00
_cell.angle_beta   90.00
_cell.angle_gamma   90.00
#
_symmetry.space_group_name_H-M   'P 1'
#
loop_
_entity.id
_entity.type
_entity.pdbx_description
1 polymer ?
#
loop_
_entity_poly.entity_id
_entity_poly.type
_entity_poly.pdbx_seq_one_letter_code
_entity_poly.pdbx_strand_id
1 'polypeptide(L)' 'MKQNVRINGNPYRVVGRLPLSPVSRACYGKYRFTLRRTTDGTLWSAFGTRISPVSELVRQRA' A
#
# COMPACT_ATOMS: atom_id res chain seq x y z
N MET A 1 -9.72 -7.38 3.35
CA MET A 1 -8.29 -7.61 3.65
C MET A 1 -7.97 -6.89 4.96
N LYS A 2 -7.48 -7.59 6.00
CA LYS A 2 -7.07 -6.98 7.28
C LYS A 2 -5.64 -7.43 7.59
N GLN A 3 -4.68 -6.98 6.78
CA GLN A 3 -3.25 -7.30 6.96
C GLN A 3 -2.56 -6.14 7.69
N ASN A 4 -1.77 -6.46 8.71
CA ASN A 4 -0.90 -5.50 9.37
C ASN A 4 0.53 -5.69 8.85
N VAL A 5 1.28 -4.60 8.67
CA VAL A 5 2.65 -4.61 8.18
C VAL A 5 3.45 -3.49 8.84
N ARG A 6 4.73 -3.72 9.12
CA ARG A 6 5.66 -2.67 9.54
C ARG A 6 6.51 -2.26 8.36
N ILE A 7 6.49 -0.98 7.98
CA ILE A 7 7.26 -0.43 6.85
C ILE A 7 8.11 0.71 7.38
N ASN A 8 9.43 0.64 7.17
CA ASN A 8 10.40 1.60 7.73
C ASN A 8 10.18 1.82 9.24
N GLY A 9 10.02 0.74 10.01
CA GLY A 9 9.78 0.76 11.46
C GLY A 9 8.37 1.16 11.90
N ASN A 10 7.56 1.77 11.02
CA ASN A 10 6.23 2.30 11.32
C ASN A 10 5.13 1.25 11.08
N PRO A 11 4.14 1.10 11.98
CA PRO A 11 3.04 0.17 11.81
C PRO A 11 1.93 0.71 10.88
N TYR A 12 1.50 -0.11 9.94
CA TYR A 12 0.41 0.17 9.00
C TYR A 12 -0.60 -0.96 8.95
N ARG A 13 -1.84 -0.58 8.67
CA ARG A 13 -2.92 -1.49 8.30
C ARG A 13 -3.23 -1.34 6.82
N VAL A 14 -3.23 -2.46 6.09
CA VAL A 14 -3.73 -2.48 4.70
C VAL A 14 -5.25 -2.37 4.75
N VAL A 15 -5.77 -1.28 4.19
CA VAL A 15 -7.22 -0.97 4.16
C VAL A 15 -7.80 -1.07 2.75
N GLY A 16 -6.96 -1.06 1.72
CA GLY A 16 -7.39 -1.21 0.33
C GLY A 16 -6.34 -1.88 -0.54
N ARG A 17 -6.80 -2.56 -1.59
CA ARG A 17 -5.96 -3.14 -2.65
C ARG A 17 -6.72 -3.05 -3.96
N LEU A 18 -6.15 -2.37 -4.94
CA LEU A 18 -6.71 -2.25 -6.29
C LEU A 18 -5.64 -2.62 -7.33
N PRO A 19 -5.98 -3.29 -8.43
CA PRO A 19 -5.06 -3.46 -9.56
C PRO A 19 -4.54 -2.10 -10.02
N LEU A 20 -3.25 -2.02 -10.34
CA LEU A 20 -2.64 -0.76 -10.78
C LEU A 20 -3.17 -0.34 -12.16
N SER A 21 -3.34 -1.31 -13.05
CA SER A 21 -4.04 -1.15 -14.32
C SER A 21 -4.58 -2.51 -14.76
N PRO A 22 -5.86 -2.61 -15.17
CA PRO A 22 -6.41 -3.84 -15.72
C PRO A 22 -6.05 -4.06 -17.20
N VAL A 23 -5.57 -3.01 -17.89
CA VAL A 23 -5.35 -3.04 -19.35
C VAL A 23 -3.87 -3.05 -19.75
N SER A 24 -2.98 -2.52 -18.89
CA SER A 24 -1.55 -2.45 -19.22
C SER A 24 -0.84 -3.74 -18.80
N ARG A 25 -0.31 -4.48 -19.78
CA ARG A 25 0.49 -5.70 -19.55
C ARG A 25 1.70 -5.45 -18.63
N ALA A 26 2.31 -4.26 -18.68
CA ALA A 26 3.42 -3.87 -17.81
C ALA A 26 3.03 -3.76 -16.31
N CYS A 27 1.73 -3.69 -16.03
CA CYS A 27 1.16 -3.61 -14.70
C CYS A 27 0.46 -4.89 -14.24
N TYR A 28 0.48 -5.96 -15.04
CA TYR A 28 -0.14 -7.23 -14.66
C TYR A 28 0.44 -7.76 -13.34
N GLY A 29 -0.45 -8.14 -12.42
CA GLY A 29 -0.08 -8.58 -11.07
C GLY A 29 0.43 -7.47 -10.15
N LYS A 30 0.47 -6.20 -10.57
CA LYS A 30 0.81 -5.05 -9.73
C LYS A 30 -0.45 -4.40 -9.17
N TYR A 31 -0.38 -3.95 -7.94
CA TYR A 31 -1.47 -3.35 -7.19
C TYR A 31 -1.04 -2.01 -6.59
N ARG A 32 -2.03 -1.13 -6.43
CA ARG A 32 -1.99 -0.02 -5.47
C ARG A 32 -2.58 -0.51 -4.15
N PHE A 33 -1.78 -0.49 -3.10
CA PHE A 33 -2.21 -0.75 -1.74
C PHE A 33 -2.51 0.57 -1.04
N THR A 34 -3.67 0.67 -0.40
CA THR A 34 -4.01 1.77 0.50
C THR A 34 -3.73 1.33 1.92
N LEU A 35 -2.92 2.12 2.62
CA LEU A 35 -2.43 1.87 3.96
C LEU A 35 -2.91 2.96 4.89
N ARG A 36 -3.34 2.59 6.09
CA ARG A 36 -3.56 3.53 7.18
C ARG A 36 -2.48 3.32 8.23
N ARG A 37 -1.67 4.35 8.48
CA ARG A 37 -0.69 4.31 9.56
C ARG A 37 -1.42 4.24 10.90
N THR A 38 -1.03 3.32 11.78
CA THR A 38 -1.81 3.06 13.00
C THR A 38 -1.55 4.08 14.11
N THR A 39 -0.44 4.83 14.04
CA THR A 39 -0.06 5.81 15.07
C THR A 39 -0.79 7.15 14.93
N ASP A 40 -1.01 7.61 13.71
CA ASP A 40 -1.58 8.94 13.43
C ASP A 40 -2.81 8.89 12.50
N GLY A 41 -3.21 7.70 12.04
CA GLY A 41 -4.36 7.51 11.17
C GLY A 41 -4.15 7.99 9.73
N THR A 42 -2.97 8.50 9.36
CA THR A 42 -2.72 9.04 8.02
C THR A 42 -2.81 7.96 6.94
N LEU A 43 -3.28 8.35 5.75
CA LEU A 43 -3.39 7.46 4.60
C LEU A 43 -2.17 7.56 3.69
N TRP A 44 -1.72 6.39 3.24
CA TRP A 44 -0.55 6.21 2.39
C TRP A 44 -0.88 5.22 1.28
N SER A 45 -0.14 5.34 0.18
CA SER A 45 -0.17 4.41 -0.94
C SER A 45 1.16 3.69 -1.04
N ALA A 46 1.12 2.41 -1.40
CA ALA A 46 2.27 1.63 -1.82
C ALA A 46 1.95 0.90 -3.13
N PHE A 47 2.97 0.58 -3.92
CA PHE A 47 2.80 -0.02 -5.24
C PHE A 47 3.67 -1.27 -5.37
N GLY A 48 3.13 -2.30 -6.01
CA GLY A 48 3.88 -3.53 -6.26
C GLY A 48 3.00 -4.76 -6.35
N THR A 49 3.62 -5.92 -6.45
CA THR A 49 2.90 -7.21 -6.48
C THR A 49 2.40 -7.63 -5.10
N ARG A 50 3.13 -7.25 -4.05
CA ARG A 50 2.81 -7.50 -2.65
C ARG A 50 3.28 -6.32 -1.79
N ILE A 51 2.66 -6.16 -0.62
CA ILE A 51 3.18 -5.25 0.40
C ILE A 51 4.29 -5.93 1.20
N SER A 52 5.36 -5.20 1.52
CA SER A 52 6.49 -5.71 2.30
C SER A 52 7.07 -4.62 3.20
N PRO A 53 7.95 -4.97 4.16
CA PRO A 53 8.57 -3.99 5.05
C PRO A 53 9.44 -2.92 4.38
N VAL A 54 9.84 -3.15 3.13
CA VAL A 54 10.68 -2.24 2.32
C VAL A 54 9.89 -1.55 1.20
N SER A 55 8.55 -1.66 1.21
CA SER A 55 7.73 -0.98 0.21
C SER A 55 7.88 0.54 0.30
N GLU A 56 8.06 1.18 -0.85
CA GLU A 56 8.04 2.63 -0.95
C GLU A 56 6.64 3.17 -0.66
N LEU A 57 6.58 4.28 0.06
CA LEU A 57 5.36 4.88 0.57
C LEU A 57 5.16 6.29 0.02
N VAL A 58 3.96 6.54 -0.51
CA VAL A 58 3.53 7.86 -0.97
C VAL A 58 2.37 8.33 -0.10
N ARG A 59 2.56 9.44 0.62
CA ARG A 59 1.51 10.02 1.47
C ARG A 59 0.35 10.50 0.60
N GLN A 60 -0.88 10.15 0.96
CA GLN A 60 -2.06 10.71 0.31
C GLN A 60 -2.31 12.11 0.88
N ARG A 61 -2.53 13.09 0.01
CA ARG A 61 -3.04 14.40 0.46
C ARG A 61 -4.50 14.21 0.89
N ALA A 62 -4.84 14.81 2.03
CA ALA A 62 -6.22 14.90 2.51
C ALA A 62 -7.02 15.87 1.63
#